data_AF-A0A9P8F746-F1
#
_entry.id   AF-A0A9P8F746-F1
#
_cell.length_a   1.000
_cell.length_b   1.000
_cell.length_c   1.000
_cell.angle_alpha   90.00
_cell.angle_beta   90.00
_cell.angle_gamma   90.00
#
_symmetry.space_group_name_H-M   'P 1'
#
loop_
_entity.id
_entity.type
_entity.pdbx_description
1 polymer ?
#
loop_
_entity_poly.entity_id
_entity_poly.type
_entity_poly.pdbx_seq_one_letter_code
_entity_poly.pdbx_strand_id
1 'polypeptide(L)'
;MAPKEAVSPAPPATKPETDPFLYVLRAMCILELAALYSPLSQLTLAPVYGSIPSSVFHHEITSVIVLLSLTRNNMLSRFMPANIEYYIPVLASSIPLIQSYLFQYSTKLGVGSGPLITEGLTYYPLLLMSTYSAARLLLDAKIDQYLHS
;
A
#
# COMPACT_ATOMS: atom_id res chain seq x y z
N MET A 1 -60.65 19.81 -4.52
CA MET A 1 -59.59 19.34 -5.45
C MET A 1 -58.48 20.37 -5.41
N ALA A 2 -57.50 20.18 -4.52
CA ALA A 2 -56.40 21.12 -4.31
C ALA A 2 -55.23 20.77 -5.25
N PRO A 3 -54.50 21.77 -5.79
CA PRO A 3 -53.38 21.52 -6.68
C PRO A 3 -52.18 20.97 -5.90
N LYS A 4 -51.62 19.87 -6.40
CA LYS A 4 -50.45 19.20 -5.86
C LYS A 4 -49.21 20.02 -6.21
N GLU A 5 -48.61 20.69 -5.23
CA GLU A 5 -47.32 21.36 -5.40
C GLU A 5 -46.26 20.33 -5.78
N ALA A 6 -45.69 20.49 -6.97
CA ALA A 6 -44.56 19.72 -7.45
C ALA A 6 -43.31 20.23 -6.74
N VAL A 7 -42.81 19.47 -5.77
CA VAL A 7 -41.48 19.66 -5.19
C VAL A 7 -40.46 19.42 -6.29
N SER A 8 -39.82 20.51 -6.73
CA SER A 8 -38.66 20.48 -7.64
C SER A 8 -37.48 19.79 -6.95
N PRO A 9 -36.81 18.81 -7.57
CA PRO A 9 -35.65 18.16 -6.97
C PRO A 9 -34.48 19.14 -6.90
N ALA A 10 -33.93 19.32 -5.70
CA ALA A 10 -32.73 20.12 -5.46
C ALA A 10 -31.55 19.64 -6.36
N PRO A 11 -30.69 20.56 -6.85
CA PRO A 11 -29.52 20.19 -7.64
C PRO A 11 -28.63 19.22 -6.85
N PRO A 12 -28.05 18.18 -7.50
CA PRO A 12 -27.13 17.28 -6.83
C PRO A 12 -25.89 18.08 -6.37
N ALA A 13 -25.56 17.98 -5.09
CA ALA A 13 -24.39 18.61 -4.50
C ALA A 13 -23.13 18.22 -5.29
N THR A 14 -22.51 19.21 -5.94
CA THR A 14 -21.22 19.06 -6.61
C THR A 14 -20.17 18.71 -5.54
N LYS A 15 -19.59 17.51 -5.65
CA LYS A 15 -18.43 17.13 -4.83
C LYS A 15 -17.35 18.20 -5.03
N PRO A 16 -16.69 18.69 -3.96
CA PRO A 16 -15.62 19.67 -4.10
C PRO A 16 -14.54 19.10 -5.02
N GLU A 17 -14.22 19.83 -6.10
CA GLU A 17 -13.08 19.51 -6.96
C GLU A 17 -11.84 19.49 -6.08
N THR A 18 -11.34 18.29 -5.82
CA THR A 18 -10.17 18.09 -4.98
C THR A 18 -8.94 18.21 -5.89
N ASP A 19 -7.98 19.05 -5.52
CA ASP A 19 -6.79 19.37 -6.30
C ASP A 19 -6.01 18.08 -6.67
N PRO A 20 -5.80 17.77 -7.96
CA PRO A 20 -5.01 16.63 -8.41
C PRO A 20 -3.61 16.57 -7.80
N PHE A 21 -3.02 17.73 -7.53
CA PHE A 21 -1.71 17.82 -6.90
C PHE A 21 -1.69 17.14 -5.53
N LEU A 22 -2.77 17.27 -4.75
CA LEU A 22 -2.89 16.65 -3.43
C LEU A 22 -2.93 15.13 -3.51
N TYR A 23 -3.60 14.57 -4.52
CA TYR A 23 -3.63 13.12 -4.76
C TYR A 23 -2.26 12.59 -5.14
N VAL A 24 -1.56 13.27 -6.05
CA VAL A 24 -0.21 12.91 -6.47
C VAL A 24 0.75 12.97 -5.29
N LEU A 25 0.74 14.07 -4.52
CA LEU A 25 1.59 14.23 -3.33
C LEU A 25 1.35 13.11 -2.31
N ARG A 26 0.08 12.80 -2.03
CA ARG A 26 -0.30 11.72 -1.12
C ARG A 26 0.18 10.35 -1.61
N ALA A 27 0.02 10.07 -2.90
CA ALA A 27 0.54 8.85 -3.51
C ALA A 27 2.06 8.76 -3.39
N MET A 28 2.78 9.86 -3.62
CA MET A 28 4.24 9.91 -3.45
C MET A 28 4.66 9.62 -2.01
N CYS A 29 4.04 10.28 -1.01
CA CYS A 29 4.37 10.02 0.40
C CYS A 29 4.18 8.54 0.80
N ILE A 30 3.11 7.90 0.30
CA ILE A 30 2.84 6.48 0.57
C ILE A 30 3.89 5.57 -0.09
N LEU A 31 4.30 5.90 -1.33
CA LEU A 31 5.34 5.15 -2.04
C LEU A 31 6.72 5.34 -1.42
N GLU A 32 7.06 6.57 -1.00
CA GLU A 32 8.31 6.86 -0.30
C GLU A 32 8.41 6.08 1.01
N LEU A 33 7.31 5.99 1.77
CA LEU A 33 7.27 5.17 2.97
C LEU A 33 7.59 3.71 2.64
N ALA A 34 6.97 3.12 1.62
CA ALA A 34 7.30 1.76 1.21
C ALA A 34 8.76 1.62 0.73
N ALA A 35 9.26 2.61 -0.02
CA ALA A 35 10.64 2.63 -0.51
C ALA A 35 11.66 2.67 0.64
N LEU A 36 11.40 3.43 1.71
CA LEU A 36 12.24 3.46 2.91
C LEU A 36 12.20 2.14 3.68
N TYR A 37 11.03 1.51 3.76
CA TYR A 37 10.89 0.21 4.43
C TYR A 37 11.61 -0.94 3.71
N SER A 38 11.89 -0.81 2.41
CA SER A 38 12.61 -1.82 1.62
C SER A 38 14.04 -2.10 2.15
N PRO A 39 14.97 -1.12 2.20
CA PRO A 39 16.29 -1.34 2.77
C PRO A 39 16.24 -1.54 4.30
N LEU A 40 15.27 -0.94 5.00
CA LEU A 40 15.10 -1.16 6.44
C LEU A 40 14.78 -2.63 6.75
N SER A 41 13.90 -3.26 5.97
CA SER A 41 13.59 -4.68 6.08
C SER A 41 14.87 -5.52 6.01
N GLN A 42 15.66 -5.33 4.94
CA GLN A 42 16.93 -6.03 4.75
C GLN A 42 17.93 -5.79 5.88
N LEU A 43 18.04 -4.55 6.36
CA LEU A 43 18.95 -4.18 7.44
C LEU A 43 18.56 -4.85 8.77
N THR A 44 17.26 -4.97 9.05
CA THR A 44 16.77 -5.65 10.27
C THR A 44 16.91 -7.17 10.21
N LEU A 45 16.85 -7.75 9.01
CA LEU A 45 16.97 -9.19 8.78
C LEU A 45 18.43 -9.67 8.76
N ALA A 46 19.35 -8.82 8.30
CA ALA A 46 20.75 -9.19 8.11
C ALA A 46 21.46 -9.72 9.38
N PRO A 47 21.25 -9.17 10.59
CA PRO A 47 21.86 -9.71 11.81
C PRO A 47 21.28 -11.06 12.24
N VAL A 48 20.05 -11.38 11.86
CA VAL A 48 19.31 -12.57 12.31
C VAL A 48 19.49 -13.74 11.34
N TYR A 49 19.37 -13.46 10.04
CA TYR A 49 19.39 -14.48 9.00
C TYR A 49 20.63 -14.40 8.11
N GLY A 50 21.33 -13.25 8.09
CA GLY A 50 22.44 -12.97 7.18
C GLY A 50 22.01 -12.07 6.01
N SER A 51 22.91 -11.23 5.50
CA SER A 51 22.62 -10.30 4.41
C SER A 51 22.34 -11.00 3.08
N ILE A 52 23.14 -12.02 2.74
CA ILE A 52 22.96 -12.81 1.51
C ILE A 52 21.58 -13.47 1.45
N PRO A 53 21.18 -14.33 2.40
CA PRO A 53 19.88 -15.00 2.36
C PRO A 53 18.71 -14.02 2.43
N SER A 54 18.87 -12.87 3.10
CA SER A 54 17.83 -11.85 3.16
C SER A 54 17.57 -11.21 1.81
N SER A 55 18.59 -11.02 0.97
CA SER A 55 18.43 -10.35 -0.32
C SER A 55 18.03 -11.28 -1.48
N VAL A 56 18.16 -12.61 -1.33
CA VAL A 56 18.01 -13.58 -2.45
C VAL A 56 16.68 -13.45 -3.19
N PHE A 57 15.58 -13.24 -2.48
CA PHE A 57 14.24 -13.18 -3.08
C PHE A 57 13.58 -11.80 -2.97
N HIS A 58 14.24 -10.85 -2.31
CA HIS A 58 13.66 -9.55 -1.98
C HIS A 58 13.29 -8.76 -3.22
N HIS A 59 14.19 -8.69 -4.20
CA HIS A 59 14.00 -7.90 -5.42
C HIS A 59 12.93 -8.51 -6.34
N GLU A 60 12.95 -9.82 -6.50
CA GLU A 60 12.04 -10.61 -7.32
C GLU A 60 10.62 -10.46 -6.79
N ILE A 61 10.42 -10.66 -5.49
CA ILE A 61 9.09 -10.59 -4.87
C ILE A 61 8.59 -9.15 -4.81
N THR A 62 9.46 -8.19 -4.48
CA THR A 62 9.12 -6.75 -4.54
C THR A 62 8.58 -6.38 -5.93
N SER A 63 9.27 -6.80 -6.98
CA SER A 63 8.88 -6.52 -8.36
C SER A 63 7.54 -7.16 -8.72
N VAL A 64 7.33 -8.43 -8.33
CA VAL A 64 6.05 -9.14 -8.53
C VAL A 64 4.91 -8.43 -7.80
N ILE A 65 5.10 -8.00 -6.55
CA ILE A 65 4.09 -7.30 -5.76
C ILE A 65 3.71 -5.97 -6.42
N VAL A 66 4.70 -5.16 -6.82
CA VAL A 66 4.47 -3.88 -7.49
C VAL A 66 3.73 -4.09 -8.81
N LEU A 67 4.18 -5.05 -9.64
CA LEU A 67 3.53 -5.34 -10.91
C LEU A 67 2.09 -5.81 -10.71
N LEU A 68 1.87 -6.69 -9.73
CA LEU A 68 0.56 -7.22 -9.40
C LEU A 68 -0.38 -6.11 -8.90
N SER A 69 0.08 -5.24 -8.02
CA SER A 69 -0.75 -4.16 -7.46
C SER A 69 -1.18 -3.15 -8.53
N LEU A 70 -0.28 -2.80 -9.45
CA LEU A 70 -0.56 -1.91 -10.57
C LEU A 70 -1.50 -2.57 -11.60
N THR A 71 -1.22 -3.81 -12.02
CA THR A 71 -1.93 -4.45 -13.15
C THR A 71 -3.25 -5.11 -12.73
N ARG A 72 -3.39 -5.49 -11.45
CA ARG A 72 -4.55 -6.22 -10.92
C ARG A 72 -5.27 -5.45 -9.82
N ASN A 73 -5.17 -4.12 -9.79
CA ASN A 73 -5.90 -3.24 -8.85
C ASN A 73 -7.40 -3.59 -8.75
N ASN A 74 -8.06 -3.85 -9.89
CA ASN A 74 -9.48 -4.24 -9.91
C ASN A 74 -9.76 -5.57 -9.20
N MET A 75 -8.87 -6.56 -9.30
CA MET A 75 -9.02 -7.82 -8.57
C MET A 75 -8.73 -7.63 -7.09
N LEU A 76 -7.67 -6.90 -6.75
CA LEU A 76 -7.28 -6.58 -5.37
C LEU A 76 -8.39 -5.81 -4.64
N SER A 77 -9.17 -4.99 -5.34
CA SER A 77 -10.29 -4.24 -4.76
C SER A 77 -11.35 -5.08 -4.06
N ARG A 78 -11.45 -6.36 -4.39
CA ARG A 78 -12.37 -7.29 -3.73
C ARG A 78 -11.86 -7.75 -2.36
N PHE A 79 -10.55 -7.69 -2.14
CA PHE A 79 -9.88 -8.14 -0.93
C PHE A 79 -9.43 -6.97 -0.04
N MET A 80 -9.23 -5.79 -0.62
CA MET A 80 -8.76 -4.61 0.10
C MET A 80 -9.93 -3.84 0.72
N PRO A 81 -9.81 -3.39 1.99
CA PRO A 81 -10.82 -2.55 2.62
C PRO A 81 -10.91 -1.20 1.93
N ALA A 82 -12.09 -0.57 1.95
CA ALA A 82 -12.32 0.75 1.34
C ALA A 82 -11.38 1.84 1.88
N ASN A 83 -10.95 1.69 3.14
CA ASN A 83 -10.14 2.64 3.89
C ASN A 83 -8.70 2.14 4.10
N ILE A 84 -8.13 1.46 3.10
CA ILE A 84 -6.80 0.82 3.17
C ILE A 84 -5.68 1.76 3.65
N GLU A 85 -5.77 3.04 3.31
CA GLU A 85 -4.76 4.04 3.65
C GLU A 85 -4.58 4.25 5.15
N TYR A 86 -5.64 4.05 5.95
CA TYR A 86 -5.55 4.12 7.41
C TYR A 86 -4.82 2.93 8.03
N TYR A 87 -4.77 1.80 7.32
CA TYR A 87 -4.08 0.59 7.80
C TYR A 87 -2.58 0.63 7.52
N ILE A 88 -2.12 1.40 6.53
CA ILE A 88 -0.70 1.53 6.19
C ILE A 88 0.15 1.96 7.40
N PRO A 89 -0.16 3.07 8.12
CA PRO A 89 0.64 3.47 9.29
C PRO A 89 0.51 2.50 10.46
N VAL A 90 -0.66 1.88 10.64
CA VAL A 90 -0.88 0.86 11.69
C VAL A 90 0.01 -0.36 11.44
N LEU A 91 0.04 -0.84 10.19
CA LEU A 91 0.89 -1.95 9.79
C LEU A 91 2.37 -1.58 9.93
N ALA A 92 2.78 -0.42 9.40
CA ALA A 92 4.16 0.05 9.47
C ALA A 92 4.68 0.14 10.92
N SER A 93 3.91 0.73 11.82
CA SER A 93 4.25 0.81 13.24
C SER A 93 4.24 -0.55 13.96
N SER A 94 3.52 -1.53 13.44
CA SER A 94 3.47 -2.89 13.99
C SER A 94 4.64 -3.77 13.53
N ILE A 95 5.35 -3.41 12.46
CA ILE A 95 6.46 -4.20 11.90
C ILE A 95 7.52 -4.56 12.95
N PRO A 96 8.04 -3.63 13.77
CA PRO A 96 9.05 -3.96 14.78
C PRO A 96 8.57 -4.99 15.80
N LEU A 97 7.28 -4.98 16.17
CA LEU A 97 6.70 -5.96 17.09
C LEU A 97 6.62 -7.34 16.45
N ILE A 98 6.15 -7.42 15.20
CA ILE A 98 6.07 -8.67 14.44
C ILE A 98 7.47 -9.26 14.26
N GLN A 99 8.44 -8.45 13.83
CA GLN A 99 9.84 -8.86 13.68
C GLN A 99 10.44 -9.36 14.99
N SER A 100 10.26 -8.61 16.09
CA SER A 100 10.75 -9.01 17.42
C SER A 100 10.18 -10.34 17.90
N TYR A 101 8.92 -10.63 17.55
CA TYR A 101 8.30 -11.92 17.84
C TYR A 101 8.87 -13.04 16.95
N LEU A 102 8.98 -12.83 15.64
CA LEU A 102 9.48 -13.83 14.70
C LEU A 102 10.96 -14.16 14.91
N PHE A 103 11.78 -13.19 15.30
CA PHE A 103 13.21 -13.40 15.54
C PHE A 103 13.49 -14.37 16.69
N GLN A 104 12.57 -14.53 17.65
CA GLN A 104 12.67 -15.55 18.71
C GLN A 104 12.61 -16.98 18.15
N TYR A 105 12.02 -17.15 16.97
CA TYR A 105 11.90 -18.43 16.26
C TYR A 105 12.89 -18.55 15.10
N SER A 106 13.85 -17.61 14.96
CA SER A 106 14.80 -17.57 13.86
C SER A 106 15.57 -18.89 13.67
N THR A 107 15.96 -19.56 14.75
CA THR A 107 16.63 -20.87 14.70
C THR A 107 15.75 -21.96 14.07
N LYS A 108 14.42 -21.91 14.26
CA LYS A 108 13.47 -22.87 13.66
C LYS A 108 13.15 -22.52 12.21
N LEU A 109 13.04 -21.22 11.91
CA LEU A 109 12.75 -20.73 10.56
C LEU A 109 13.93 -20.91 9.60
N GLY A 110 15.15 -20.84 10.14
CA GLY A 110 16.39 -21.01 9.40
C GLY A 110 16.67 -19.86 8.44
N VAL A 111 17.84 -19.90 7.81
CA VAL A 111 18.31 -18.86 6.89
C VAL A 111 17.60 -18.89 5.54
N GLY A 112 17.02 -20.02 5.13
CA GLY A 112 16.32 -20.14 3.85
C GLY A 112 14.92 -19.52 3.89
N SER A 113 14.06 -20.02 4.78
CA SER A 113 12.65 -19.59 4.84
C SER A 113 12.41 -18.41 5.79
N GLY A 114 13.31 -18.17 6.76
CA GLY A 114 13.16 -17.10 7.74
C GLY A 114 12.99 -15.70 7.16
N PRO A 115 13.87 -15.25 6.24
CA PRO A 115 13.70 -13.95 5.61
C PRO A 115 12.37 -13.83 4.85
N LEU A 116 12.05 -14.83 4.03
CA LEU A 116 10.82 -14.86 3.23
C LEU A 116 9.56 -14.75 4.09
N ILE A 117 9.49 -15.52 5.18
CA ILE A 117 8.34 -15.51 6.10
C ILE A 117 8.26 -14.17 6.84
N THR A 118 9.40 -13.65 7.29
CA THR A 118 9.44 -12.40 8.04
C THR A 118 9.02 -11.23 7.17
N GLU A 119 9.56 -11.10 5.94
CA GLU A 119 9.15 -10.06 4.99
C GLU A 119 7.71 -10.25 4.52
N GLY A 120 7.29 -11.50 4.31
CA GLY A 120 5.91 -11.87 3.96
C GLY A 120 4.87 -11.43 4.99
N LEU A 121 5.25 -11.31 6.26
CA LEU A 121 4.37 -10.82 7.33
C LEU A 121 4.59 -9.34 7.67
N THR A 122 5.58 -8.68 7.06
CA THR A 122 5.96 -7.30 7.40
C THR A 122 6.01 -6.39 6.16
N TYR A 123 7.15 -6.36 5.46
CA TYR A 123 7.39 -5.47 4.35
C TYR A 123 6.51 -5.76 3.13
N TYR A 124 6.29 -7.02 2.76
CA TYR A 124 5.53 -7.36 1.54
C TYR A 124 4.05 -6.94 1.62
N PRO A 125 3.30 -7.17 2.73
CA PRO A 125 1.97 -6.61 2.90
C PRO A 125 1.96 -5.07 2.87
N LEU A 126 2.95 -4.43 3.51
CA LEU A 126 3.07 -2.97 3.51
C LEU A 126 3.27 -2.43 2.09
N LEU A 127 4.19 -3.02 1.32
CA LEU A 127 4.45 -2.69 -0.07
C LEU A 127 3.19 -2.86 -0.94
N LEU A 128 2.48 -3.97 -0.77
CA LEU A 128 1.25 -4.25 -1.51
C LEU A 128 0.18 -3.19 -1.24
N MET A 129 -0.08 -2.87 0.04
CA MET A 129 -1.07 -1.87 0.44
C MET A 129 -0.68 -0.47 -0.05
N SER A 130 0.60 -0.09 0.08
CA SER A 130 1.10 1.21 -0.34
C SER A 130 1.02 1.40 -1.86
N THR A 131 1.52 0.44 -2.63
CA THR A 131 1.52 0.53 -4.10
C THR A 131 0.10 0.47 -4.67
N TYR A 132 -0.77 -0.35 -4.09
CA TYR A 132 -2.20 -0.38 -4.43
C TYR A 132 -2.90 0.96 -4.17
N SER A 133 -2.67 1.55 -2.98
CA SER A 133 -3.29 2.82 -2.59
C SER A 133 -2.79 3.95 -3.47
N ALA A 134 -1.49 4.01 -3.73
CA ALA A 134 -0.90 4.98 -4.64
C ALA A 134 -1.47 4.86 -6.06
N ALA A 135 -1.62 3.63 -6.58
CA ALA A 135 -2.22 3.40 -7.88
C ALA A 135 -3.66 3.94 -7.96
N ARG A 136 -4.46 3.75 -6.90
CA ARG A 136 -5.82 4.30 -6.83
C ARG A 136 -5.84 5.82 -6.77
N LEU A 137 -5.02 6.42 -5.90
CA LEU A 137 -4.93 7.87 -5.77
C LEU A 137 -4.54 8.52 -7.11
N LEU A 138 -3.61 7.92 -7.84
CA LEU A 138 -3.18 8.41 -9.15
C LEU A 138 -4.26 8.25 -10.23
N LEU A 139 -5.03 7.17 -10.21
CA LEU A 139 -6.18 6.98 -11.11
C LEU A 139 -7.31 7.98 -10.81
N ASP A 140 -7.53 8.30 -9.53
CA ASP A 140 -8.55 9.25 -9.10
C ASP A 140 -8.17 10.71 -9.34
N ALA A 141 -6.88 11.01 -9.49
CA ALA A 141 -6.35 12.38 -9.67
C ALA A 141 -6.83 13.07 -10.97
N LYS A 142 -7.49 12.36 -11.91
CA LYS A 142 -8.06 12.92 -13.17
C LYS A 142 -7.16 13.97 -13.85
N ILE A 143 -5.88 13.65 -13.95
CA ILE A 143 -4.85 14.56 -14.46
C ILE A 143 -5.15 14.99 -15.92
N ASP A 144 -5.87 14.15 -16.68
CA ASP A 144 -6.33 14.44 -18.05
C ASP A 144 -7.14 15.74 -18.18
N GLN A 145 -7.84 16.17 -17.13
CA GLN A 145 -8.62 17.41 -17.14
C GLN A 145 -7.74 18.66 -17.20
N TYR A 146 -6.47 18.57 -16.77
CA TYR A 146 -5.49 19.66 -16.80
C TYR A 146 -4.59 19.64 -18.05
N LEU A 147 -4.52 18.54 -18.78
CA LEU A 147 -3.75 18.47 -20.03
C LEU A 147 -4.44 19.18 -21.21
N HIS A 148 -5.73 19.46 -21.09
CA HIS A 148 -6.57 20.06 -22.13
C HIS A 148 -7.04 21.50 -21.82
N SER A 149 -6.52 22.11 -20.75
CA SER A 149 -6.76 23.50 -20.32
C SER A 149 -5.54 24.37 -20.55
#